data_AF-A0A2C8YST0-F1
#
_entry.id   AF-A0A2C8YST0-F1
#
_cell.length_a   1.000
_cell.length_b   1.000
_cell.length_c   1.000
_cell.angle_alpha   90.00
_cell.angle_beta   90.00
_cell.angle_gamma   90.00
#
_symmetry.space_group_name_H-M   'P 1'
#
loop_
_entity.id
_entity.type
_entity.pdbx_description
1 polymer ?
#
loop_
_entity_poly.entity_id
_entity_poly.type
_entity_poly.pdbx_seq_one_letter_code
_entity_poly.pdbx_strand_id
1 'polypeptide(L)'
;MTPFDVKRNRPRWVGWIPAAVLVLIVAGVGITSAVLVGNGLGGPAPAPTVGEVTELNWSSFTDDGLAYIERSRDVRIDLSRLPTDAASLALAADGTTTIGPSENFDTDNDYYLIVNGGGEGFGGKRFTVSQLDITTSGGEISHIVAQSSEILPFRLAVNTLGAEAAEFGWQPLDTDAIFADVNRSVAAGEPFGFTVAPGQRLGMGVAASANCGQSGSCTVEYDITPAVR
;
A
#
# COMPACT_ATOMS: atom_id res chain seq x y z
N MET A 1 5.24 -49.63 -70.46
CA MET A 1 4.86 -50.25 -69.19
C MET A 1 5.00 -49.22 -68.10
N THR A 2 3.89 -48.65 -67.63
CA THR A 2 3.83 -47.84 -66.40
C THR A 2 2.74 -48.44 -65.55
N PRO A 3 2.98 -48.57 -64.23
CA PRO A 3 2.11 -47.87 -63.29
C PRO A 3 2.90 -47.52 -61.99
N PHE A 4 2.47 -46.78 -60.97
CA PHE A 4 1.20 -46.26 -60.51
C PHE A 4 1.48 -44.91 -59.82
N ASP A 5 0.63 -43.93 -60.12
CA ASP A 5 0.47 -42.70 -59.35
C ASP A 5 -0.21 -43.04 -58.02
N VAL A 6 0.52 -42.97 -56.90
CA VAL A 6 -0.03 -43.27 -55.56
C VAL A 6 -0.85 -42.07 -55.09
N LYS A 7 -2.15 -42.05 -55.44
CA LYS A 7 -3.13 -41.19 -54.76
C LYS A 7 -3.21 -41.60 -53.29
N ARG A 8 -2.59 -40.82 -52.42
CA ARG A 8 -2.69 -40.94 -50.96
C ARG A 8 -4.10 -40.54 -50.52
N ASN A 9 -5.05 -41.48 -50.62
CA ASN A 9 -6.38 -41.35 -50.06
C ASN A 9 -6.27 -41.25 -48.53
N ARG A 10 -6.24 -40.02 -47.99
CA ARG A 10 -6.51 -39.82 -46.56
C ARG A 10 -7.94 -40.27 -46.30
N PRO A 11 -8.15 -41.29 -45.45
CA PRO A 11 -9.48 -41.83 -45.25
C PRO A 11 -10.34 -40.78 -44.53
N ARG A 12 -11.58 -40.55 -45.00
CA ARG A 12 -12.46 -39.41 -44.61
C ARG A 12 -12.73 -39.34 -43.09
N TRP A 13 -12.60 -40.46 -42.38
CA TRP A 13 -12.66 -40.56 -40.92
C TRP A 13 -11.45 -39.98 -40.16
N VAL A 14 -10.42 -39.43 -40.81
CA VAL A 14 -9.31 -38.72 -40.12
C VAL A 14 -9.56 -37.22 -40.09
N GLY A 15 -10.48 -36.70 -40.92
CA GLY A 15 -10.78 -35.26 -41.02
C GLY A 15 -11.50 -34.66 -39.81
N TRP A 16 -12.18 -35.48 -39.00
CA TRP A 16 -12.91 -35.01 -37.80
C TRP A 16 -12.04 -35.00 -36.54
N ILE A 17 -10.89 -35.68 -36.54
CA ILE A 17 -9.99 -35.78 -35.38
C ILE A 17 -9.52 -34.39 -34.91
N PRO A 18 -9.08 -33.47 -35.80
CA PRO A 18 -8.69 -32.13 -35.37
C PRO A 18 -9.84 -31.35 -34.73
N ALA A 19 -11.06 -31.49 -35.27
CA ALA A 19 -12.24 -30.83 -34.74
C ALA A 19 -12.66 -31.40 -33.37
N ALA A 20 -12.61 -32.72 -33.19
CA ALA A 20 -12.91 -33.37 -31.91
C ALA A 20 -11.89 -33.00 -30.82
N VAL A 21 -10.60 -32.93 -31.17
CA VAL A 21 -9.55 -32.47 -30.25
C VAL A 21 -9.78 -31.01 -29.86
N LEU A 22 -10.13 -30.14 -30.80
CA LEU A 22 -10.40 -28.73 -30.52
C LEU A 22 -11.62 -28.54 -29.62
N VAL A 23 -12.69 -29.32 -29.82
CA VAL A 23 -13.85 -29.34 -28.93
C VAL A 23 -13.47 -29.80 -27.52
N LEU A 24 -12.64 -30.83 -27.38
CA LEU A 24 -12.16 -31.29 -26.07
C LEU A 24 -11.29 -30.24 -25.36
N ILE A 25 -10.44 -29.52 -26.10
CA ILE A 25 -9.65 -28.42 -25.53
C ILE A 25 -10.55 -27.28 -25.06
N VAL A 26 -11.50 -26.85 -25.89
CA VAL A 26 -12.44 -25.76 -25.53
C VAL A 26 -13.31 -26.16 -24.34
N ALA A 27 -13.83 -27.39 -24.31
CA ALA A 27 -14.57 -27.92 -23.18
C ALA A 27 -13.70 -28.01 -21.92
N GLY A 28 -12.46 -28.47 -22.06
CA GLY A 28 -11.47 -28.51 -20.98
C GLY A 28 -11.21 -27.14 -20.38
N VAL A 29 -10.98 -26.13 -21.23
CA VAL A 29 -10.82 -24.73 -20.80
C VAL A 29 -12.07 -24.23 -20.08
N GLY A 30 -13.27 -24.50 -20.61
CA GLY A 30 -14.53 -24.12 -19.97
C GLY A 30 -14.70 -24.76 -18.58
N ILE A 31 -14.36 -26.04 -18.43
CA ILE A 31 -14.44 -26.75 -17.15
C ILE A 31 -13.39 -26.22 -16.18
N THR A 32 -12.14 -26.03 -16.60
CA THR A 32 -11.10 -25.46 -15.73
C THR A 32 -11.46 -24.05 -15.29
N SER A 33 -11.97 -23.21 -16.18
CA SER A 33 -12.43 -21.86 -15.84
C SER A 33 -13.61 -21.90 -14.86
N ALA A 34 -14.59 -22.79 -15.05
CA ALA A 34 -15.72 -22.93 -14.14
C ALA A 34 -15.29 -23.45 -12.75
N VAL A 35 -14.33 -24.38 -12.68
CA VAL A 35 -13.78 -24.87 -11.41
C VAL A 35 -12.95 -23.82 -10.71
N LEU A 36 -12.17 -23.02 -11.45
CA LEU A 36 -11.36 -21.92 -10.91
C LEU A 36 -12.25 -20.79 -10.38
N VAL A 37 -13.30 -20.41 -11.13
CA VAL A 37 -14.29 -19.41 -10.68
C VAL A 37 -15.11 -19.93 -9.51
N GLY A 38 -15.51 -21.21 -9.54
CA GLY A 38 -16.24 -21.87 -8.45
C GLY A 38 -15.41 -22.06 -7.17
N ASN A 39 -14.08 -22.14 -7.29
CA ASN A 39 -13.14 -22.26 -6.16
C ASN A 39 -12.50 -20.91 -5.76
N GLY A 40 -13.11 -19.79 -6.12
CA GLY A 40 -12.77 -18.48 -5.52
C GLY A 40 -11.99 -17.51 -6.40
N LEU A 41 -11.71 -17.82 -7.67
CA LEU A 41 -11.25 -16.78 -8.61
C LEU A 41 -12.44 -15.98 -9.12
N GLY A 42 -12.80 -14.93 -8.37
CA GLY A 42 -13.86 -13.97 -8.74
C GLY A 42 -14.99 -13.84 -7.72
N GLY A 43 -14.97 -14.63 -6.64
CA GLY A 43 -15.80 -14.36 -5.46
C GLY A 43 -15.24 -13.18 -4.67
N PRO A 44 -16.06 -12.41 -3.92
CA PRO A 44 -15.52 -11.46 -2.95
C PRO A 44 -14.56 -12.21 -2.02
N ALA A 45 -13.44 -11.56 -1.68
CA ALA A 45 -12.48 -12.12 -0.73
C ALA A 45 -13.22 -12.58 0.53
N PRO A 46 -12.86 -13.74 1.12
CA PRO A 46 -13.45 -14.19 2.38
C PRO A 46 -13.43 -13.05 3.39
N ALA A 47 -14.53 -12.86 4.13
CA ALA A 47 -14.56 -11.89 5.22
C ALA A 47 -13.45 -12.26 6.23
N PRO A 48 -12.74 -11.26 6.79
CA PRO A 48 -11.70 -11.53 7.76
C PRO A 48 -12.30 -12.20 9.00
N THR A 49 -11.53 -13.12 9.56
CA THR A 49 -11.84 -13.90 10.75
C THR A 49 -11.50 -13.15 12.03
N VAL A 50 -11.98 -13.66 13.17
CA VAL A 50 -11.64 -13.13 14.49
C VAL A 50 -10.15 -13.32 14.72
N GLY A 51 -9.42 -12.22 14.90
CA GLY A 51 -7.96 -12.21 15.04
C GLY A 51 -7.23 -11.65 13.83
N GLU A 52 -7.80 -11.74 12.61
CA GLU A 52 -7.26 -11.06 11.42
C GLU A 52 -7.55 -9.55 11.47
N VAL A 53 -8.74 -9.20 12.00
CA VAL A 53 -9.16 -7.82 12.30
C VAL A 53 -9.85 -7.79 13.66
N THR A 54 -9.96 -6.59 14.24
CA THR A 54 -10.78 -6.34 15.44
C THR A 54 -12.28 -6.43 15.12
N GLU A 55 -13.14 -6.46 16.14
CA GLU A 55 -14.61 -6.47 15.97
C GLU A 55 -15.14 -5.26 15.18
N LEU A 56 -14.40 -4.15 15.15
CA LEU A 56 -14.73 -2.93 14.42
C LEU A 56 -14.07 -2.85 13.03
N ASN A 57 -13.47 -3.95 12.56
CA ASN A 57 -12.77 -4.04 11.28
C ASN A 57 -11.53 -3.11 11.18
N TRP A 58 -10.87 -2.89 12.33
CA TRP A 58 -9.52 -2.31 12.40
C TRP A 58 -8.45 -3.41 12.35
N SER A 59 -7.25 -3.07 11.93
CA SER A 59 -6.14 -4.03 11.85
C SER A 59 -5.82 -4.62 13.23
N SER A 60 -5.56 -5.92 13.24
CA SER A 60 -5.01 -6.65 14.38
C SER A 60 -3.54 -6.94 14.10
N PHE A 61 -2.68 -6.83 15.10
CA PHE A 61 -1.24 -7.08 15.01
C PHE A 61 -0.83 -8.39 15.69
N THR A 62 -1.76 -9.34 15.81
CA THR A 62 -1.46 -10.76 16.09
C THR A 62 -0.79 -11.41 14.88
N ASP A 63 -0.23 -12.62 15.04
CA ASP A 63 0.36 -13.38 13.93
C ASP A 63 -0.62 -13.56 12.75
N ASP A 64 -1.88 -13.91 13.02
CA ASP A 64 -2.93 -14.05 12.00
C ASP A 64 -3.29 -12.70 11.35
N GLY A 65 -3.32 -11.63 12.15
CA GLY A 65 -3.55 -10.27 11.68
C GLY A 65 -2.44 -9.74 10.78
N LEU A 66 -1.19 -9.97 11.14
CA LEU A 66 -0.02 -9.64 10.30
C LEU A 66 -0.04 -10.43 8.98
N ALA A 67 -0.37 -11.72 9.03
CA ALA A 67 -0.53 -12.53 7.81
C ALA A 67 -1.71 -12.08 6.94
N TYR A 68 -2.76 -11.53 7.54
CA TYR A 68 -3.86 -10.89 6.80
C TYR A 68 -3.44 -9.55 6.20
N ILE A 69 -2.71 -8.71 6.93
CA ILE A 69 -2.15 -7.45 6.43
C ILE A 69 -1.19 -7.71 5.26
N GLU A 70 -0.35 -8.74 5.33
CA GLU A 70 0.54 -9.08 4.23
C GLU A 70 -0.22 -9.49 2.95
N ARG A 71 -1.37 -10.17 3.09
CA ARG A 71 -2.21 -10.56 1.95
C ARG A 71 -3.08 -9.43 1.41
N SER A 72 -3.71 -8.67 2.30
CA SER A 72 -4.67 -7.60 1.96
C SER A 72 -4.00 -6.28 1.63
N ARG A 73 -2.80 -6.05 2.17
CA ARG A 73 -2.02 -4.80 2.11
C ARG A 73 -2.68 -3.60 2.78
N ASP A 74 -3.80 -3.78 3.48
CA ASP A 74 -4.50 -2.71 4.17
C ASP A 74 -4.14 -2.69 5.67
N VAL A 75 -3.67 -1.54 6.15
CA VAL A 75 -3.46 -1.28 7.58
C VAL A 75 -4.42 -0.18 8.02
N ARG A 76 -5.36 -0.50 8.92
CA ARG A 76 -6.45 0.39 9.32
C ARG A 76 -6.35 0.69 10.80
N ILE A 77 -6.18 1.96 11.15
CA ILE A 77 -5.98 2.41 12.54
C ILE A 77 -6.99 3.52 12.88
N ASP A 78 -7.67 3.38 14.02
CA ASP A 78 -8.57 4.38 14.56
C ASP A 78 -7.86 5.21 15.63
N LEU A 79 -7.59 6.47 15.30
CA LEU A 79 -7.04 7.48 16.21
C LEU A 79 -8.11 8.47 16.70
N SER A 80 -9.39 8.25 16.34
CA SER A 80 -10.48 9.18 16.68
C SER A 80 -10.89 9.13 18.16
N ARG A 81 -10.56 8.05 18.87
CA ARG A 81 -10.84 7.85 20.29
C ARG A 81 -9.53 7.75 21.05
N LEU A 82 -9.17 8.85 21.71
CA LEU A 82 -7.90 8.99 22.39
C LEU A 82 -8.06 8.72 23.90
N PRO A 83 -7.08 8.06 24.54
CA PRO A 83 -5.91 7.45 23.92
C PRO A 83 -6.27 6.18 23.14
N THR A 84 -5.52 5.90 22.07
CA THR A 84 -5.67 4.64 21.32
C THR A 84 -4.88 3.55 22.03
N ASP A 85 -5.61 2.66 22.71
CA ASP A 85 -5.05 1.53 23.46
C ASP A 85 -4.35 0.53 22.52
N ALA A 86 -3.05 0.32 22.73
CA ALA A 86 -2.22 -0.61 21.97
C ALA A 86 -2.74 -2.05 22.08
N ALA A 87 -3.23 -2.44 23.26
CA ALA A 87 -3.72 -3.80 23.49
C ALA A 87 -4.97 -4.10 22.66
N SER A 88 -5.79 -3.09 22.36
CA SER A 88 -6.99 -3.24 21.52
C SER A 88 -6.67 -3.63 20.07
N LEU A 89 -5.45 -3.34 19.60
CA LEU A 89 -4.94 -3.76 18.30
C LEU A 89 -3.97 -4.94 18.40
N ALA A 90 -3.78 -5.54 19.59
CA ALA A 90 -2.77 -6.55 19.86
C ALA A 90 -1.31 -6.08 19.64
N LEU A 91 -1.04 -4.79 19.80
CA LEU A 91 0.33 -4.25 19.83
C LEU A 91 0.94 -4.42 21.23
N ALA A 92 2.28 -4.44 21.29
CA ALA A 92 3.00 -4.38 22.56
C ALA A 92 2.75 -3.04 23.27
N ALA A 93 2.85 -3.04 24.60
CA ALA A 93 2.65 -1.81 25.39
C ALA A 93 3.72 -0.74 25.11
N ASP A 94 4.95 -1.18 24.82
CA ASP A 94 6.08 -0.33 24.48
C ASP A 94 6.86 -0.95 23.32
N GLY A 95 7.31 -0.11 22.39
CA GLY A 95 8.18 -0.51 21.28
C GLY A 95 7.66 -0.06 19.92
N THR A 96 8.27 -0.59 18.87
CA THR A 96 7.91 -0.28 17.48
C THR A 96 7.55 -1.55 16.73
N THR A 97 6.41 -1.53 16.04
CA THR A 97 5.99 -2.56 15.11
C THR A 97 6.15 -2.05 13.69
N THR A 98 7.02 -2.69 12.92
CA THR A 98 7.31 -2.36 11.52
C THR A 98 6.53 -3.27 10.58
N ILE A 99 5.89 -2.69 9.57
CA ILE A 99 5.32 -3.44 8.44
C ILE A 99 5.97 -2.95 7.14
N GLY A 100 6.45 -3.90 6.35
CA GLY A 100 7.21 -3.64 5.14
C GLY A 100 8.73 -3.52 5.36
N PRO A 101 9.52 -3.36 4.28
CA PRO A 101 9.10 -3.51 2.89
C PRO A 101 8.71 -4.96 2.57
N SER A 102 7.85 -5.17 1.57
CA SER A 102 7.52 -6.52 1.11
C SER A 102 8.75 -7.19 0.49
N GLU A 103 9.29 -8.25 1.10
CA GLU A 103 10.44 -8.99 0.57
C GLU A 103 10.10 -9.87 -0.65
N ASN A 104 8.83 -9.93 -1.07
CA ASN A 104 8.40 -10.71 -2.22
C ASN A 104 8.75 -9.98 -3.52
N PHE A 105 9.94 -10.28 -4.05
CA PHE A 105 10.58 -9.80 -5.29
C PHE A 105 9.75 -9.88 -6.60
N ASP A 106 8.46 -10.22 -6.56
CA ASP A 106 7.65 -10.47 -7.76
C ASP A 106 6.50 -9.47 -7.96
N THR A 107 6.33 -8.49 -7.07
CA THR A 107 5.56 -7.25 -7.31
C THR A 107 5.82 -6.29 -6.15
N ASP A 108 6.37 -5.10 -6.44
CA ASP A 108 6.35 -3.93 -5.53
C ASP A 108 4.89 -3.54 -5.26
N ASN A 109 4.23 -4.26 -4.35
CA ASN A 109 2.88 -3.95 -3.93
C ASN A 109 2.94 -3.13 -2.65
N ASP A 110 2.52 -1.88 -2.77
CA ASP A 110 2.44 -0.92 -1.68
C ASP A 110 1.42 -1.36 -0.62
N TYR A 111 1.68 -0.98 0.62
CA TYR A 111 0.68 -1.01 1.68
C TYR A 111 -0.20 0.24 1.62
N TYR A 112 -1.43 0.12 2.07
CA TYR A 112 -2.34 1.22 2.26
C TYR A 112 -2.59 1.44 3.76
N LEU A 113 -2.01 2.49 4.29
CA LEU A 113 -2.30 2.95 5.65
C LEU A 113 -3.58 3.81 5.61
N ILE A 114 -4.61 3.40 6.34
CA ILE A 114 -5.89 4.10 6.46
C ILE A 114 -6.06 4.52 7.92
N VAL A 115 -5.94 5.83 8.18
CA VAL A 115 -5.99 6.38 9.55
C VAL A 115 -7.21 7.27 9.73
N ASN A 116 -8.00 6.99 10.76
CA ASN A 116 -9.12 7.85 11.15
C ASN A 116 -8.76 8.68 12.37
N GLY A 117 -8.49 9.98 12.20
CA GLY A 117 -8.21 10.89 13.31
C GLY A 117 -9.45 11.54 13.95
N GLY A 118 -10.65 11.35 13.38
CA GLY A 118 -11.89 11.94 13.93
C GLY A 118 -12.06 13.45 13.70
N GLY A 119 -11.26 14.07 12.83
CA GLY A 119 -11.38 15.48 12.46
C GLY A 119 -12.29 15.77 11.25
N GLU A 120 -12.02 16.88 10.56
CA GLU A 120 -12.82 17.32 9.41
C GLU A 120 -12.54 16.44 8.19
N GLY A 121 -13.50 15.61 7.79
CA GLY A 121 -13.40 14.75 6.60
C GLY A 121 -14.29 13.51 6.66
N PHE A 122 -14.66 12.95 5.51
CA PHE A 122 -15.42 11.70 5.44
C PHE A 122 -14.46 10.49 5.35
N GLY A 123 -14.43 9.67 6.40
CA GLY A 123 -13.65 8.44 6.42
C GLY A 123 -12.15 8.68 6.62
N GLY A 124 -11.43 7.66 7.10
CA GLY A 124 -9.99 7.77 7.37
C GLY A 124 -9.18 8.18 6.13
N LYS A 125 -8.07 8.89 6.36
CA LYS A 125 -7.10 9.26 5.32
C LYS A 125 -6.31 8.03 4.91
N ARG A 126 -6.23 7.80 3.59
CA ARG A 126 -5.42 6.74 2.98
C ARG A 126 -4.06 7.29 2.54
N PHE A 127 -3.00 6.58 2.87
CA PHE A 127 -1.63 6.78 2.43
C PHE A 127 -1.15 5.52 1.71
N THR A 128 -0.46 5.69 0.58
CA THR A 128 0.22 4.58 -0.12
C THR A 128 1.67 4.55 0.35
N VAL A 129 2.08 3.46 1.01
CA VAL A 129 3.33 3.39 1.77
C VAL A 129 4.11 2.12 1.47
N SER A 130 5.43 2.25 1.47
CA SER A 130 6.36 1.14 1.27
C SER A 130 6.72 0.47 2.60
N GLN A 131 6.79 1.27 3.65
CA GLN A 131 7.02 0.87 5.02
C GLN A 131 6.19 1.74 5.96
N LEU A 132 5.78 1.16 7.07
CA LEU A 132 5.15 1.87 8.17
C LEU A 132 5.73 1.36 9.51
N ASP A 133 5.94 2.29 10.43
CA ASP A 133 6.41 2.01 11.78
C ASP A 133 5.41 2.57 12.78
N ILE A 134 4.85 1.71 13.63
CA ILE A 134 3.89 2.08 14.67
C ILE A 134 4.60 1.99 16.01
N THR A 135 4.70 3.11 16.71
CA THR A 135 5.38 3.19 18.01
C THR A 135 4.38 3.32 19.13
N THR A 136 4.47 2.41 20.10
CA THR A 136 3.69 2.42 21.33
C THR A 136 4.57 2.80 22.52
N SER A 137 3.96 3.50 23.49
CA SER A 137 4.60 3.88 24.74
C SER A 137 3.54 3.91 25.84
N GLY A 138 3.78 3.23 26.96
CA GLY A 138 2.87 3.20 28.10
C GLY A 138 1.52 2.54 27.82
N GLY A 139 1.44 1.63 26.85
CA GLY A 139 0.20 0.95 26.45
C GLY A 139 -0.62 1.71 25.41
N GLU A 140 -0.12 2.82 24.87
CA GLU A 140 -0.85 3.67 23.92
C GLU A 140 -0.03 3.86 22.64
N ILE A 141 -0.71 4.03 21.50
CA ILE A 141 -0.03 4.48 20.28
C ILE A 141 0.45 5.91 20.50
N SER A 142 1.74 6.15 20.26
CA SER A 142 2.38 7.46 20.42
C SER A 142 2.68 8.12 19.07
N HIS A 143 3.01 7.32 18.07
CA HIS A 143 3.52 7.80 16.79
C HIS A 143 3.37 6.74 15.70
N ILE A 144 3.08 7.17 14.46
CA ILE A 144 3.12 6.34 13.26
C ILE A 144 3.97 7.06 12.20
N VAL A 145 5.05 6.42 11.77
CA VAL A 145 5.84 6.85 10.60
C VAL A 145 5.35 6.09 9.39
N ALA A 146 5.06 6.79 8.29
CA ALA A 146 4.57 6.22 7.05
C ALA A 146 5.46 6.68 5.89
N GLN A 147 6.32 5.78 5.40
CA GLN A 147 7.20 6.06 4.27
C GLN A 147 6.44 5.87 2.97
N SER A 148 6.30 6.94 2.18
CA SER A 148 5.68 6.87 0.86
C SER A 148 6.39 5.88 -0.04
N SER A 149 5.63 5.17 -0.86
CA SER A 149 6.18 4.32 -1.93
C SER A 149 6.70 5.12 -3.11
N GLU A 150 6.28 6.38 -3.24
CA GLU A 150 6.64 7.20 -4.38
C GLU A 150 8.02 7.82 -4.20
N ILE A 151 8.89 7.60 -5.19
CA ILE A 151 10.15 8.33 -5.33
C ILE A 151 9.89 9.50 -6.28
N LEU A 152 9.96 10.72 -5.75
CA LEU A 152 9.59 11.94 -6.45
C LEU A 152 10.82 12.79 -6.77
N PRO A 153 10.91 13.41 -7.96
CA PRO A 153 11.83 14.52 -8.17
C PRO A 153 11.53 15.66 -7.18
N PHE A 154 12.56 16.34 -6.66
CA PHE A 154 12.41 17.39 -5.65
C PHE A 154 11.29 18.41 -5.91
N ARG A 155 11.18 18.95 -7.13
CA ARG A 155 10.12 19.92 -7.47
C ARG A 155 8.72 19.31 -7.38
N LEU A 156 8.58 18.03 -7.73
CA LEU A 156 7.31 17.32 -7.61
C LEU A 156 7.00 17.07 -6.13
N ALA A 157 7.98 16.71 -5.30
CA ALA A 157 7.78 16.59 -3.85
C ALA A 157 7.27 17.90 -3.20
N VAL A 158 7.87 19.05 -3.55
CA VAL A 158 7.41 20.37 -3.09
C VAL A 158 5.96 20.65 -3.53
N ASN A 159 5.64 20.37 -4.80
CA ASN A 159 4.30 20.60 -5.34
C ASN A 159 3.25 19.67 -4.70
N THR A 160 3.57 18.39 -4.51
CA THR A 160 2.69 17.40 -3.88
C THR A 160 2.38 17.80 -2.44
N LEU A 161 3.40 18.05 -1.62
CA LEU A 161 3.20 18.46 -0.23
C LEU A 161 2.50 19.83 -0.12
N GLY A 162 2.77 20.74 -1.05
CA GLY A 162 2.05 22.02 -1.13
C GLY A 162 0.56 21.85 -1.48
N ALA A 163 0.23 20.93 -2.38
CA ALA A 163 -1.17 20.64 -2.75
C ALA A 163 -1.95 19.97 -1.61
N GLU A 164 -1.28 19.19 -0.77
CA GLU A 164 -1.85 18.52 0.41
C GLU A 164 -2.06 19.45 1.62
N ALA A 165 -1.51 20.67 1.61
CA ALA A 165 -1.57 21.58 2.75
C ALA A 165 -3.01 21.91 3.20
N ALA A 166 -3.90 22.12 2.23
CA ALA A 166 -5.32 22.36 2.49
C ALA A 166 -6.07 21.11 2.97
N GLU A 167 -5.52 19.92 2.81
CA GLU A 167 -6.12 18.71 3.36
C GLU A 167 -5.68 18.51 4.83
N PHE A 168 -4.39 18.64 5.12
CA PHE A 168 -3.85 18.35 6.45
C PHE A 168 -3.91 19.52 7.44
N GLY A 169 -4.09 20.75 6.97
CA GLY A 169 -4.03 21.94 7.82
C GLY A 169 -2.64 22.52 7.95
N TRP A 170 -1.76 22.24 7.00
CA TRP A 170 -0.43 22.83 6.95
C TRP A 170 -0.49 24.30 6.58
N GLN A 171 0.49 25.05 7.09
CA GLN A 171 0.76 26.37 6.56
C GLN A 171 1.33 26.25 5.14
N PRO A 172 1.12 27.26 4.28
CA PRO A 172 1.77 27.29 2.97
C PRO A 172 3.28 27.12 3.10
N LEU A 173 3.86 26.31 2.21
CA LEU A 173 5.30 26.09 2.18
C LEU A 173 6.02 27.39 1.79
N ASP A 174 7.07 27.75 2.54
CA ASP A 174 8.00 28.80 2.13
C ASP A 174 8.95 28.25 1.06
N THR A 175 8.46 28.24 -0.19
CA THR A 175 9.20 27.69 -1.31
C THR A 175 10.55 28.39 -1.49
N ASP A 176 10.63 29.70 -1.31
CA ASP A 176 11.86 30.46 -1.53
C ASP A 176 12.93 30.05 -0.52
N ALA A 177 12.56 29.90 0.76
CA ALA A 177 13.45 29.38 1.79
C ALA A 177 13.90 27.94 1.49
N ILE A 178 12.98 27.06 1.07
CA ILE A 178 13.28 25.67 0.72
C ILE A 178 14.29 25.63 -0.45
N PHE A 179 14.04 26.36 -1.54
CA PHE A 179 14.95 26.40 -2.69
C PHE A 179 16.32 27.01 -2.34
N ALA A 180 16.35 28.02 -1.47
CA ALA A 180 17.60 28.61 -1.01
C ALA A 180 18.44 27.62 -0.18
N ASP A 181 17.79 26.81 0.67
CA ASP A 181 18.43 25.77 1.46
C ASP A 181 18.98 24.65 0.58
N VAL A 182 18.16 24.12 -0.33
CA VAL A 182 18.56 23.08 -1.28
C VAL A 182 19.73 23.51 -2.17
N ASN A 183 19.71 24.75 -2.68
CA ASN A 183 20.83 25.27 -3.47
C ASN A 183 22.15 25.27 -2.67
N ARG A 184 22.08 25.54 -1.35
CA ARG A 184 23.25 25.51 -0.47
C ARG A 184 23.78 24.08 -0.30
N SER A 185 22.90 23.12 -0.03
CA SER A 185 23.27 21.71 0.17
C SER A 185 23.80 21.07 -1.12
N VAL A 186 23.19 21.37 -2.28
CA VAL A 186 23.68 20.92 -3.58
C VAL A 186 25.08 21.47 -3.87
N ALA A 187 25.34 22.75 -3.57
CA ALA A 187 26.66 23.34 -3.72
C ALA A 187 27.72 22.71 -2.77
N ALA A 188 27.29 22.21 -1.61
CA ALA A 188 28.14 21.49 -0.65
C ALA A 188 28.30 19.98 -0.95
N GLY A 189 27.51 19.43 -1.87
CA GLY A 189 27.49 17.98 -2.14
C GLY A 189 26.82 17.16 -1.04
N GLU A 190 25.95 17.77 -0.24
CA GLU A 190 25.26 17.14 0.89
C GLU A 190 23.85 16.68 0.49
N PRO A 191 23.29 15.63 1.12
CA PRO A 191 21.87 15.33 1.00
C PRO A 191 21.04 16.54 1.47
N PHE A 192 19.83 16.66 0.96
CA PHE A 192 18.97 17.79 1.25
C PHE A 192 17.53 17.33 1.46
N GLY A 193 16.72 18.19 2.05
CA GLY A 193 15.34 17.87 2.33
C GLY A 193 14.61 19.06 2.92
N PHE A 194 13.32 18.87 3.16
CA PHE A 194 12.52 19.86 3.87
C PHE A 194 11.43 19.17 4.67
N THR A 195 10.97 19.85 5.72
CA THR A 195 9.93 19.36 6.62
C THR A 195 8.73 20.29 6.59
N VAL A 196 7.54 19.71 6.65
CA VAL A 196 6.28 20.39 6.82
C VAL A 196 5.84 20.19 8.26
N ALA A 197 5.64 21.30 8.97
CA ALA A 197 5.19 21.28 10.36
C ALA A 197 3.80 20.63 10.48
N PRO A 198 3.47 20.01 11.62
CA PRO A 198 2.24 19.25 11.76
C PRO A 198 0.99 20.12 11.59
N GLY A 199 0.06 19.63 10.79
CA GLY A 199 -1.32 20.12 10.67
C GLY A 199 -2.26 19.20 11.43
N GLN A 200 -3.40 19.74 11.91
CA GLN A 200 -4.33 18.99 12.77
C GLN A 200 -5.77 18.90 12.21
N ARG A 201 -5.98 19.22 10.92
CA ARG A 201 -7.33 19.25 10.33
C ARG A 201 -8.04 17.90 10.41
N LEU A 202 -7.26 16.81 10.34
CA LEU A 202 -7.77 15.43 10.40
C LEU A 202 -8.04 14.91 11.82
N GLY A 203 -7.90 15.74 12.87
CA GLY A 203 -8.08 15.32 14.27
C GLY A 203 -6.88 14.56 14.85
N MET A 204 -5.78 14.55 14.11
CA MET A 204 -4.47 14.00 14.47
C MET A 204 -3.40 14.93 13.91
N GLY A 205 -2.24 15.01 14.54
CA GLY A 205 -1.10 15.74 14.00
C GLY A 205 -0.53 14.96 12.82
N VAL A 206 -0.46 15.57 11.65
CA VAL A 206 0.23 15.00 10.49
C VAL A 206 1.31 15.98 10.08
N ALA A 207 2.58 15.60 10.18
CA ALA A 207 3.72 16.28 9.59
C ALA A 207 4.23 15.48 8.38
N ALA A 208 5.10 16.09 7.58
CA ALA A 208 5.73 15.39 6.47
C ALA A 208 7.20 15.81 6.36
N SER A 209 8.06 14.92 5.90
CA SER A 209 9.42 15.23 5.50
C SER A 209 9.69 14.70 4.09
N ALA A 210 10.44 15.46 3.30
CA ALA A 210 10.94 15.04 2.02
C ALA A 210 12.46 14.97 2.11
N ASN A 211 13.02 13.76 1.98
CA ASN A 211 14.46 13.49 2.09
C ASN A 211 14.99 13.14 0.70
N CYS A 212 15.95 13.92 0.20
CA CYS A 212 16.44 13.85 -1.16
C CYS A 212 17.93 13.49 -1.23
N GLY A 213 18.24 12.54 -2.12
CA GLY A 213 19.61 12.22 -2.47
C GLY A 213 20.23 13.26 -3.41
N GLN A 214 21.53 13.12 -3.68
CA GLN A 214 22.27 14.02 -4.58
C GLN A 214 21.75 14.02 -6.03
N SER A 215 21.03 12.97 -6.45
CA SER A 215 20.37 12.90 -7.77
C SER A 215 19.13 13.79 -7.88
N GLY A 216 18.67 14.37 -6.77
CA GLY A 216 17.42 15.12 -6.70
C GLY A 216 16.16 14.26 -6.61
N SER A 217 16.32 12.94 -6.44
CA SER A 217 15.25 12.00 -6.11
C SER A 217 14.97 12.04 -4.61
N CYS A 218 13.70 12.14 -4.24
CA CYS A 218 13.25 12.30 -2.86
C CYS A 218 12.29 11.18 -2.47
N THR A 219 12.37 10.78 -1.22
CA THR A 219 11.34 9.97 -0.54
C THR A 219 10.57 10.89 0.40
N VAL A 220 9.25 10.71 0.44
CA VAL A 220 8.38 11.42 1.38
C VAL A 220 8.05 10.50 2.55
N GLU A 221 8.10 11.03 3.75
CA GLU A 221 7.70 10.36 4.97
C GLU A 221 6.63 11.20 5.67
N TYR A 222 5.52 10.57 6.04
CA TYR A 222 4.47 11.17 6.83
C TYR A 222 4.65 10.77 8.29
N ASP A 223 4.63 11.76 9.16
CA ASP A 223 4.73 11.61 10.61
C ASP A 223 3.34 11.87 11.20
N ILE A 224 2.71 10.83 11.75
CA ILE A 224 1.35 10.87 12.25
C ILE A 224 1.37 10.68 13.77
N THR A 225 0.94 11.72 14.49
CA THR A 225 0.81 11.73 15.94
C THR A 225 -0.67 11.78 16.34
N PRO A 226 -1.15 10.88 17.22
CA PRO A 226 -2.47 11.00 17.82
C PRO A 226 -2.63 12.35 18.52
N ALA A 227 -3.84 12.94 18.54
CA ALA A 227 -4.01 14.22 19.21
C ALA A 227 -3.79 14.10 20.72
N VAL A 228 -3.31 15.18 21.34
CA VAL A 228 -3.14 15.27 22.79
C VAL A 228 -4.48 15.70 23.40
N ARG A 229 -4.93 15.03 24.47
CA ARG A 229 -6.13 15.43 25.22
C ARG A 229 -5.96 16.79 25.92
#